data_AF-A0A2W5HAE5-F1
#
_entry.id   AF-A0A2W5HAE5-F1
#
_cell.length_a   1.000
_cell.length_b   1.000
_cell.length_c   1.000
_cell.angle_alpha   90.00
_cell.angle_beta   90.00
_cell.angle_gamma   90.00
#
_symmetry.space_group_name_H-M   'P 1'
#
loop_
_entity.id
_entity.type
_entity.pdbx_description
1 polymer ?
#
loop_
_entity_poly.entity_id
_entity_poly.type
_entity_poly.pdbx_seq_one_letter_code
_entity_poly.pdbx_strand_id
1 'polypeptide(L)'
;MRKLLPAALSAFFLGLQTFTPAFAIDASVMRQLNALAPEERLEQRCDIEAMERIATEQKGMRPDKVIAYTFGDPEVGKNSIKAPGAVFRSAGEWYKLKYKCQLKSDSLSIQSFDYRVGDRIPEEQWKKLYLYD
;
A
#
# COMPACT_ATOMS: atom_id res chain seq x y z
N MET A 1 -51.38 48.40 -5.15
CA MET A 1 -50.31 47.88 -6.03
C MET A 1 -49.18 47.36 -5.14
N ARG A 2 -48.97 46.03 -5.08
CA ARG A 2 -47.81 45.31 -5.68
C ARG A 2 -46.47 45.68 -4.98
N LYS A 3 -45.69 44.79 -4.35
CA LYS A 3 -45.63 43.32 -4.30
C LYS A 3 -44.87 42.92 -3.02
N LEU A 4 -45.29 41.80 -2.42
CA LEU A 4 -44.48 40.97 -1.53
C LEU A 4 -43.38 40.29 -2.36
N LEU A 5 -42.16 40.18 -1.83
CA LEU A 5 -41.15 39.22 -2.29
C LEU A 5 -40.32 38.74 -1.09
N PRO A 6 -40.28 37.42 -0.83
CA PRO A 6 -39.43 36.81 0.19
C PRO A 6 -38.06 36.52 -0.41
N ALA A 7 -36.98 36.75 0.33
CA ALA A 7 -35.63 36.37 -0.13
C ALA A 7 -34.89 35.63 0.98
N ALA A 8 -35.06 34.30 0.92
CA ALA A 8 -34.12 33.24 1.22
C ALA A 8 -33.08 33.46 2.34
N LEU A 9 -33.32 32.80 3.49
CA LEU A 9 -32.24 32.40 4.38
C LEU A 9 -31.30 31.45 3.62
N SER A 10 -30.13 31.94 3.24
CA SER A 10 -29.04 31.12 2.74
C SER A 10 -28.34 30.46 3.94
N ALA A 11 -28.68 29.20 4.22
CA ALA A 11 -27.95 28.38 5.17
C ALA A 11 -26.60 28.00 4.56
N PHE A 12 -25.55 28.73 4.96
CA PHE A 12 -24.18 28.44 4.60
C PHE A 12 -23.72 27.21 5.40
N PHE A 13 -23.96 26.00 4.86
CA PHE A 13 -23.38 24.78 5.42
C PHE A 13 -21.86 24.81 5.17
N LEU A 14 -21.12 25.25 6.18
CA LEU A 14 -19.67 25.13 6.25
C LEU A 14 -19.34 23.63 6.31
N GLY A 15 -19.11 23.00 5.16
CA GLY A 15 -18.61 21.64 5.11
C GLY A 15 -17.21 21.60 5.75
N LEU A 16 -17.07 20.93 6.90
CA LEU A 16 -15.76 20.54 7.40
C LEU A 16 -15.11 19.63 6.38
N GLN A 17 -14.18 20.16 5.58
CA GLN A 17 -13.29 19.33 4.80
C GLN A 17 -12.30 18.70 5.78
N THR A 18 -12.52 17.43 6.09
CA THR A 18 -11.53 16.60 6.77
C THR A 18 -10.38 16.37 5.79
N PHE A 19 -9.33 17.20 5.91
CA PHE A 19 -8.06 16.92 5.24
C PHE A 19 -7.52 15.61 5.81
N THR A 20 -7.67 14.51 5.07
CA THR A 20 -6.96 13.28 5.36
C THR A 20 -5.48 13.55 5.10
N PRO A 21 -4.58 13.42 6.10
CA PRO A 21 -3.15 13.53 5.84
C PRO A 21 -2.77 12.44 4.84
N ALA A 22 -2.23 12.84 3.69
CA ALA A 22 -1.48 11.91 2.85
C ALA A 22 -0.17 11.64 3.60
N PHE A 23 -0.01 10.44 4.13
CA PHE A 23 1.26 10.03 4.73
C PHE A 23 2.34 10.10 3.66
N ALA A 24 3.25 11.06 3.81
CA ALA A 24 4.42 11.17 2.94
C ALA A 24 5.47 10.19 3.44
N ILE A 25 6.09 9.43 2.51
CA ILE A 25 7.22 8.57 2.85
C ILE A 25 8.37 9.42 3.36
N ASP A 26 9.02 8.96 4.43
CA ASP A 26 10.15 9.63 5.07
C ASP A 26 11.30 9.90 4.08
N ALA A 27 11.94 11.06 4.21
CA ALA A 27 13.00 11.49 3.30
C ALA A 27 14.25 10.58 3.35
N SER A 28 14.52 9.90 4.47
CA SER A 28 15.59 8.91 4.58
C SER A 28 15.26 7.63 3.80
N VAL A 29 14.02 7.14 3.90
CA VAL A 29 13.53 5.99 3.13
C VAL A 29 13.59 6.30 1.63
N MET A 30 13.17 7.49 1.23
CA MET A 30 13.27 7.93 -0.17
C MET A 30 14.72 7.95 -0.67
N ARG A 31 15.68 8.36 0.15
CA ARG A 31 17.11 8.32 -0.20
C ARG A 31 17.62 6.89 -0.37
N GLN A 32 17.24 5.98 0.53
CA GLN A 32 17.62 4.57 0.44
C GLN A 32 17.05 3.92 -0.83
N LEU A 33 15.76 4.13 -1.11
CA LEU A 33 15.12 3.63 -2.33
C LEU A 33 15.84 4.13 -3.59
N ASN A 34 16.19 5.42 -3.64
CA ASN A 34 16.90 6.01 -4.77
C ASN A 34 18.33 5.48 -4.99
N ALA A 35 18.92 4.78 -4.02
CA ALA A 35 20.22 4.12 -4.17
C ALA A 35 20.12 2.71 -4.79
N LEU A 36 18.93 2.12 -4.82
CA LEU A 36 18.70 0.77 -5.37
C LEU A 36 18.65 0.77 -6.89
N ALA A 37 18.86 -0.40 -7.51
CA ALA A 37 18.61 -0.60 -8.94
C ALA A 37 17.13 -0.31 -9.27
N PRO A 38 16.77 0.12 -10.49
CA PRO A 38 15.41 0.57 -10.81
C PRO A 38 14.30 -0.45 -10.48
N GLU A 39 14.52 -1.73 -10.78
CA GLU A 39 13.57 -2.80 -10.49
C GLU A 39 13.44 -3.08 -8.99
N GLU A 40 14.58 -3.19 -8.29
CA GLU A 40 14.60 -3.37 -6.83
C GLU A 40 13.95 -2.18 -6.11
N ARG A 41 14.20 -0.96 -6.59
CA ARG A 41 13.56 0.26 -6.09
C ARG A 41 12.04 0.22 -6.24
N LEU A 42 11.56 -0.24 -7.39
CA LEU A 42 10.13 -0.40 -7.67
C LEU A 42 9.52 -1.42 -6.72
N GLU A 43 10.11 -2.62 -6.60
CA GLU A 43 9.63 -3.68 -5.69
C GLU A 43 9.59 -3.17 -4.24
N GLN A 44 10.70 -2.63 -3.73
CA GLN A 44 10.78 -2.14 -2.35
C GLN A 44 9.78 -1.01 -2.05
N ARG A 45 9.56 -0.09 -2.99
CA ARG A 45 8.55 0.96 -2.82
C ARG A 45 7.13 0.37 -2.73
N CYS A 46 6.84 -0.65 -3.53
CA CYS A 46 5.54 -1.30 -3.55
C CYS A 46 5.33 -2.20 -2.33
N ASP A 47 6.38 -2.84 -1.81
CA ASP A 47 6.35 -3.61 -0.57
C ASP A 47 6.10 -2.70 0.65
N ILE A 48 6.71 -1.51 0.69
CA ILE A 48 6.43 -0.50 1.71
C ILE A 48 4.96 -0.06 1.66
N GLU A 49 4.45 0.26 0.46
CA GLU A 49 3.04 0.62 0.29
C GLU A 49 2.11 -0.53 0.75
N ALA A 50 2.44 -1.78 0.44
CA ALA A 50 1.68 -2.95 0.89
C ALA A 50 1.58 -2.99 2.42
N MET A 51 2.71 -2.81 3.11
CA MET A 51 2.74 -2.79 4.57
C MET A 51 1.91 -1.65 5.15
N GLU A 52 2.04 -0.43 4.60
CA GLU A 52 1.29 0.75 5.05
C GLU A 52 -0.23 0.59 4.87
N ARG A 53 -0.66 0.10 3.69
CA ARG A 53 -2.08 -0.19 3.39
C ARG A 53 -2.63 -1.24 4.34
N ILE A 54 -1.93 -2.36 4.50
CA ILE A 54 -2.37 -3.45 5.38
C ILE A 54 -2.44 -2.97 6.83
N ALA A 55 -1.45 -2.22 7.32
CA ALA A 55 -1.47 -1.66 8.68
C ALA A 55 -2.66 -0.73 8.93
N THR A 56 -3.06 0.03 7.91
CA THR A 56 -4.16 1.01 8.00
C THR A 56 -5.53 0.36 7.85
N GLU A 57 -5.65 -0.58 6.92
CA GLU A 57 -6.94 -1.10 6.46
C GLU A 57 -7.32 -2.44 7.09
N GLN A 58 -6.33 -3.25 7.53
CA GLN A 58 -6.56 -4.56 8.13
C GLN A 58 -6.42 -4.49 9.65
N LYS A 59 -7.57 -4.54 10.34
CA LYS A 59 -7.64 -4.42 11.79
C LYS A 59 -6.75 -5.46 12.48
N GLY A 60 -5.80 -4.98 13.29
CA GLY A 60 -4.91 -5.81 14.11
C GLY A 60 -3.65 -6.29 13.39
N MET A 61 -3.48 -6.00 12.11
CA MET A 61 -2.24 -6.30 11.39
C MET A 61 -1.20 -5.22 11.64
N ARG A 62 0.05 -5.64 11.84
CA ARG A 62 1.23 -4.78 12.00
C ARG A 62 2.37 -5.36 11.15
N PRO A 63 2.31 -5.17 9.82
CA PRO A 63 3.30 -5.75 8.94
C PRO A 63 4.69 -5.19 9.19
N ASP A 64 5.71 -6.05 9.13
CA ASP A 64 7.12 -5.67 9.26
C ASP A 64 8.01 -6.17 8.10
N LYS A 65 7.45 -7.01 7.22
CA LYS A 65 8.16 -7.59 6.08
C LYS A 65 7.18 -7.99 4.98
N VAL A 66 7.60 -7.84 3.73
CA VAL A 66 6.97 -8.41 2.54
C VAL A 66 8.03 -9.17 1.74
N ILE A 67 7.63 -10.25 1.10
CA ILE A 67 8.44 -10.98 0.12
C ILE A 67 7.55 -11.21 -1.11
N ALA A 68 7.91 -10.65 -2.25
CA ALA A 68 7.04 -10.62 -3.44
C ALA A 68 6.97 -11.96 -4.20
N TYR A 69 7.95 -12.85 -3.99
CA TYR A 69 8.23 -14.01 -4.85
C TYR A 69 8.04 -15.40 -4.20
N THR A 70 7.47 -15.50 -3.00
CA THR A 70 7.42 -16.77 -2.24
C THR A 70 6.69 -17.91 -2.96
N PHE A 71 5.57 -17.62 -3.63
CA PHE A 71 4.75 -18.62 -4.36
C PHE A 71 4.80 -18.44 -5.88
N GLY A 72 5.71 -17.62 -6.40
CA GLY A 72 5.88 -17.37 -7.82
C GLY A 72 6.44 -15.99 -8.11
N ASP A 73 7.14 -15.86 -9.24
CA ASP A 73 7.86 -14.66 -9.60
C ASP A 73 6.93 -13.45 -9.85
N PRO A 74 7.34 -12.24 -9.46
CA PRO A 74 6.64 -11.01 -9.82
C PRO A 74 6.70 -10.76 -11.33
N GLU A 75 5.59 -10.25 -11.86
CA GLU A 75 5.55 -9.69 -13.23
C GLU A 75 5.95 -8.21 -13.14
N VAL A 76 7.18 -7.89 -13.59
CA VAL A 76 7.74 -6.54 -13.53
C VAL A 76 7.67 -5.85 -14.91
N GLY A 77 7.11 -4.65 -14.93
CA GLY A 77 7.14 -3.73 -16.06
C GLY A 77 7.92 -2.45 -15.70
N LYS A 78 7.91 -1.44 -16.59
CA LYS A 78 8.73 -0.23 -16.41
C LYS A 78 8.53 0.45 -15.04
N ASN A 79 7.26 0.67 -14.68
CA ASN A 79 6.85 1.40 -13.46
C ASN A 79 5.77 0.63 -12.70
N SER A 80 5.66 -0.68 -12.93
CA SER A 80 4.57 -1.52 -12.46
C SER A 80 5.07 -2.87 -12.02
N ILE A 81 4.53 -3.39 -10.93
CA ILE A 81 4.82 -4.75 -10.45
C ILE A 81 3.52 -5.44 -10.05
N LYS A 82 3.39 -6.70 -10.42
CA LYS A 82 2.33 -7.59 -9.95
C LYS A 82 2.97 -8.78 -9.27
N ALA A 83 2.65 -8.98 -8.00
CA ALA A 83 3.19 -10.06 -7.19
C ALA A 83 2.04 -11.03 -6.82
N PRO A 84 1.77 -12.06 -7.64
CA PRO A 84 0.66 -12.98 -7.42
C PRO A 84 0.94 -14.04 -6.34
N GLY A 85 2.19 -14.16 -5.92
CA GLY A 85 2.69 -15.13 -4.94
C GLY A 85 3.38 -14.50 -3.73
N ALA A 86 3.07 -13.24 -3.42
CA ALA A 86 3.67 -12.53 -2.31
C ALA A 86 3.24 -13.08 -0.93
N VAL A 87 3.97 -12.69 0.10
CA VAL A 87 3.63 -12.90 1.50
C VAL A 87 4.00 -11.66 2.30
N PHE A 88 3.33 -11.45 3.43
CA PHE A 88 3.78 -10.47 4.43
C PHE A 88 3.82 -11.11 5.81
N ARG A 89 4.68 -10.57 6.67
CA ARG A 89 4.76 -10.97 8.08
C ARG A 89 4.15 -9.88 8.95
N SER A 90 3.36 -10.28 9.94
CA SER A 90 2.74 -9.40 10.91
C SER A 90 2.72 -10.07 12.28
N ALA A 91 3.30 -9.41 13.28
CA ALA A 91 3.44 -9.94 14.64
C ALA A 91 4.06 -11.36 14.70
N GLY A 92 5.11 -11.58 13.91
CA GLY A 92 5.82 -12.86 13.82
C GLY A 92 5.14 -13.89 12.90
N GLU A 93 3.92 -13.65 12.43
CA GLU A 93 3.15 -14.61 11.64
C GLU A 93 3.14 -14.25 10.15
N TRP A 94 3.28 -15.27 9.29
CA TRP A 94 3.27 -15.09 7.84
C TRP A 94 1.89 -15.29 7.24
N TYR A 95 1.52 -14.44 6.29
CA TYR A 95 0.25 -14.46 5.58
C TYR A 95 0.46 -14.38 4.08
N LYS A 96 -0.40 -15.05 3.32
CA LYS A 96 -0.42 -14.92 1.86
C LYS A 96 -0.82 -13.51 1.46
N LEU A 97 -0.17 -12.99 0.42
CA LEU A 97 -0.46 -11.71 -0.17
C LEU A 97 -0.51 -11.83 -1.69
N LYS A 98 -1.37 -11.05 -2.31
CA LYS A 98 -1.24 -10.72 -3.73
C LYS A 98 -1.37 -9.23 -3.86
N TYR A 99 -0.54 -8.59 -4.68
CA TYR A 99 -0.71 -7.18 -4.97
C TYR A 99 -0.42 -6.82 -6.43
N LYS A 100 -0.92 -5.66 -6.83
CA LYS A 100 -0.55 -4.93 -8.05
C LYS A 100 -0.23 -3.50 -7.64
N CYS A 101 0.90 -2.99 -8.09
CA CYS A 101 1.38 -1.66 -7.77
C CYS A 101 1.85 -0.96 -9.03
N GLN A 102 1.50 0.32 -9.16
CA GLN A 102 1.89 1.19 -10.26
C GLN A 102 2.41 2.51 -9.70
N LEU A 103 3.58 2.93 -10.15
CA LEU A 103 4.14 4.26 -9.84
C LEU A 103 3.72 5.29 -10.88
N LYS A 104 3.63 6.55 -10.45
CA LYS A 104 3.45 7.70 -11.35
C LYS A 104 4.75 7.97 -12.09
N SER A 105 4.82 7.53 -13.34
CA SER A 105 6.03 7.70 -14.17
C SER A 105 7.27 7.18 -13.42
N ASP A 106 8.42 7.83 -13.59
CA ASP A 106 9.70 7.43 -13.02
C ASP A 106 9.90 8.03 -11.59
N SER A 107 8.82 8.45 -10.93
CA SER A 107 8.82 8.89 -9.53
C SER A 107 8.52 7.73 -8.57
N LEU A 108 8.77 7.92 -7.27
CA LEU A 108 8.37 6.94 -6.24
C LEU A 108 6.92 7.08 -5.80
N SER A 109 6.12 7.98 -6.38
CA SER A 109 4.72 8.16 -5.97
C SER A 109 3.83 7.03 -6.49
N ILE A 110 2.99 6.45 -5.62
CA ILE A 110 1.99 5.47 -6.03
C ILE A 110 0.91 6.13 -6.89
N GLN A 111 0.63 5.54 -8.04
CA GLN A 111 -0.51 5.85 -8.90
C GLN A 111 -1.72 5.00 -8.52
N SER A 112 -1.53 3.70 -8.37
CA SER A 112 -2.57 2.75 -7.96
C SER A 112 -1.95 1.58 -7.22
N PHE A 113 -2.70 1.05 -6.25
CA PHE A 113 -2.30 -0.11 -5.47
C PHE A 113 -3.54 -0.95 -5.15
N ASP A 114 -3.52 -2.21 -5.55
CA ASP A 114 -4.56 -3.20 -5.22
C ASP A 114 -3.90 -4.37 -4.51
N TYR A 115 -4.53 -4.90 -3.46
CA TYR A 115 -4.03 -6.09 -2.78
C TYR A 115 -5.15 -6.99 -2.27
N ARG A 116 -4.75 -8.21 -1.90
CA ARG A 116 -5.58 -9.16 -1.18
C ARG A 116 -4.74 -9.92 -0.17
N VAL A 117 -5.16 -9.84 1.09
CA VAL A 117 -4.66 -10.72 2.16
C VAL A 117 -5.34 -12.07 2.03
N GLY A 118 -4.55 -13.14 2.11
CA GLY A 118 -5.02 -14.52 2.15
C GLY A 118 -4.73 -15.16 3.50
N ASP A 119 -4.77 -16.50 3.52
CA ASP A 119 -4.61 -17.28 4.74
C ASP A 119 -3.24 -17.10 5.39
N ARG A 120 -3.20 -17.30 6.71
CA ARG A 120 -1.96 -17.52 7.46
C ARG A 120 -1.23 -18.74 6.88
N ILE A 121 0.09 -18.65 6.79
CA ILE A 121 0.98 -19.73 6.37
C ILE A 121 1.40 -20.52 7.61
N PRO A 122 1.05 -21.81 7.72
CA PRO A 122 1.45 -22.64 8.84
C PRO A 122 2.98 -22.71 8.99
N GLU A 123 3.46 -22.65 10.24
CA GLU A 123 4.89 -22.58 10.58
C GLU A 123 5.68 -23.78 10.04
N GLU A 124 5.06 -24.96 9.97
CA GLU A 124 5.66 -26.15 9.39
C GLU A 124 6.04 -26.01 7.91
N GLN A 125 5.48 -25.01 7.22
CA GLN A 125 5.81 -24.71 5.82
C GLN A 125 6.95 -23.69 5.69
N TRP A 126 7.30 -22.95 6.74
CA TRP A 126 8.17 -21.77 6.64
C TRP A 126 9.56 -22.12 6.12
N LYS A 127 10.20 -23.16 6.67
CA LYS A 127 11.53 -23.60 6.21
C LYS A 127 11.54 -23.97 4.72
N LYS A 128 10.48 -24.60 4.22
CA LYS A 128 10.34 -24.98 2.81
C LYS A 128 10.15 -23.75 1.91
N LEU A 129 9.53 -22.71 2.44
CA LEU A 129 9.22 -21.46 1.75
C LEU A 129 10.23 -20.34 2.03
N TYR A 130 11.34 -20.65 2.72
CA TYR A 130 12.37 -19.68 3.13
C TYR A 130 11.82 -18.51 3.98
N LEU A 131 10.79 -18.79 4.79
CA LEU A 131 10.21 -17.86 5.74
C LEU A 131 10.84 -18.05 7.13
N TYR A 132 10.92 -16.98 7.91
CA TYR A 132 11.62 -16.93 9.20
C TYR A 132 10.99 -15.87 10.13
N ASP A 133 11.32 -15.96 11.41
CA ASP A 133 10.86 -15.10 12.49
C ASP A 133 11.54 -13.72 12.54
#